data_AF-A0A699KWN7-F1
#
_entry.id   AF-A0A699KWN7-F1
#
_cell.length_a   1.000
_cell.length_b   1.000
_cell.length_c   1.000
_cell.angle_alpha   90.00
_cell.angle_beta   90.00
_cell.angle_gamma   90.00
#
_symmetry.space_group_name_H-M   'P 1'
#
loop_
_entity.id
_entity.type
_entity.pdbx_description
1 polymer ?
#
loop_
_entity_poly.entity_id
_entity_poly.type
_entity_poly.pdbx_seq_one_letter_code
_entity_poly.pdbx_strand_id
1 'polypeptide(L)'
;SCDLERTGNWDDYICLVEFAYNNSWHASIKCAPFEMLYGRKCRAPICWDQVGEHVIEGPEMIEMTNKKVTVAKEKLKEARTRQKSYADKHRRALEFQPGDHVFLKVSPARGVRHFGIKGKLSPRFIGPFEILDRVGEVSYRLELPPQLSHVHNVFHVSLLVGVMRKKIIPFVKILWRNHFEREATWETEESIRTSYPHFLP
;
A
#
# COMPACT_ATOMS: atom_id res chain seq x y z
N SER A 1 29.96 -9.80 10.47
CA SER A 1 30.75 -8.79 9.77
C SER A 1 29.93 -8.30 8.59
N CYS A 2 29.36 -7.09 8.64
CA CYS A 2 28.58 -6.53 7.53
C CYS A 2 29.54 -5.78 6.61
N ASP A 3 29.65 -6.26 5.38
CA ASP A 3 30.54 -5.78 4.31
C ASP A 3 29.93 -4.56 3.57
N LEU A 4 29.38 -3.60 4.34
CA LEU A 4 28.61 -2.45 3.80
C LEU A 4 29.47 -1.22 3.46
N GLU A 5 30.80 -1.36 3.44
CA GLU A 5 31.72 -0.28 3.05
C GLU A 5 32.14 -0.33 1.57
N ARG A 6 31.51 -1.15 0.72
CA ARG A 6 31.83 -1.18 -0.71
C ARG A 6 31.14 -0.06 -1.48
N THR A 7 31.91 0.98 -1.80
CA THR A 7 31.66 1.99 -2.84
C THR A 7 31.74 1.37 -4.25
N GLY A 8 30.87 0.40 -4.54
CA GLY A 8 30.78 -0.26 -5.85
C GLY A 8 29.45 -0.01 -6.56
N ASN A 9 29.45 -0.09 -7.89
CA ASN A 9 28.22 -0.08 -8.68
C ASN A 9 27.39 -1.34 -8.35
N TRP A 10 26.09 -1.19 -8.04
CA TRP A 10 25.22 -2.31 -7.66
C TRP A 10 25.12 -3.37 -8.76
N ASP A 11 25.25 -2.95 -10.01
CA ASP A 11 25.16 -3.83 -11.19
C ASP A 11 26.19 -4.97 -11.14
N ASP A 12 27.39 -4.71 -10.61
CA ASP A 12 28.48 -5.69 -10.51
C ASP A 12 28.19 -6.82 -9.51
N TYR A 13 27.25 -6.59 -8.57
CA TYR A 13 26.92 -7.55 -7.50
C TYR A 13 25.61 -8.29 -7.72
N ILE A 14 24.86 -7.99 -8.79
CA ILE A 14 23.56 -8.62 -9.07
C ILE A 14 23.72 -10.15 -9.09
N CYS A 15 24.74 -10.67 -9.77
CA CYS A 15 25.00 -12.11 -9.85
C CYS A 15 25.26 -12.75 -8.47
N LEU A 16 25.98 -12.06 -7.58
CA LEU A 16 26.28 -12.55 -6.24
C LEU A 16 25.05 -12.52 -5.34
N VAL A 17 24.21 -11.49 -5.45
CA VAL A 17 22.95 -11.37 -4.71
C VAL A 17 21.96 -12.43 -5.18
N GLU A 18 21.82 -12.63 -6.50
CA GLU A 18 20.98 -13.68 -7.06
C GLU A 18 21.44 -15.06 -6.57
N PHE A 19 22.74 -15.33 -6.62
CA PHE A 19 23.30 -16.57 -6.10
C PHE A 19 22.98 -16.77 -4.62
N ALA A 20 23.19 -15.74 -3.79
CA ALA A 20 22.88 -15.81 -2.36
C ALA A 20 21.38 -16.03 -2.11
N TYR A 21 20.51 -15.33 -2.84
CA TYR A 21 19.06 -15.43 -2.70
C TYR A 21 18.52 -16.80 -3.10
N ASN A 22 18.98 -17.35 -4.22
CA ASN A 22 18.56 -18.65 -4.75
C ASN A 22 19.05 -19.83 -3.88
N ASN A 23 20.14 -19.65 -3.14
CA ASN A 23 20.71 -20.66 -2.25
C ASN A 23 20.31 -20.52 -0.78
N SER A 24 19.71 -19.39 -0.40
CA SER A 24 19.22 -19.17 0.95
C SER A 24 17.96 -19.99 1.21
N TRP A 25 17.76 -20.36 2.48
CA TRP A 25 16.56 -21.06 2.91
C TRP A 25 15.32 -20.15 2.88
N HIS A 26 14.25 -20.56 2.20
CA HIS A 26 12.98 -19.83 2.16
C HIS A 26 11.97 -20.47 3.12
N ALA A 27 11.55 -19.74 4.15
CA ALA A 27 10.62 -20.26 5.16
C ALA A 27 9.24 -20.67 4.64
N SER A 28 8.80 -20.07 3.52
CA SER A 28 7.52 -20.37 2.84
C SER A 28 7.56 -21.70 2.10
N ILE A 29 8.66 -22.03 1.43
CA ILE A 29 8.82 -23.24 0.59
C ILE A 29 9.47 -24.38 1.39
N LYS A 30 10.17 -24.07 2.49
CA LYS A 30 10.94 -25.03 3.33
C LYS A 30 12.11 -25.68 2.60
N CYS A 31 12.73 -24.96 1.67
CA CYS A 31 14.01 -25.28 1.05
C CYS A 31 14.58 -24.04 0.35
N ALA A 32 15.76 -24.15 -0.25
CA ALA A 32 16.28 -23.11 -1.13
C ALA A 32 15.64 -23.21 -2.54
N PRO A 33 15.33 -22.09 -3.22
CA PRO A 33 14.83 -22.11 -4.60
C PRO A 33 15.67 -22.96 -5.56
N PHE A 34 17.00 -22.92 -5.44
CA PHE A 34 17.92 -23.75 -6.21
C PHE A 34 17.69 -25.24 -5.95
N GLU A 35 17.58 -25.63 -4.69
CA GLU A 35 17.35 -27.02 -4.28
C GLU A 35 15.97 -27.53 -4.71
N MET A 36 14.96 -26.66 -4.71
CA MET A 36 13.64 -26.97 -5.24
C MET A 36 13.67 -27.27 -6.75
N LEU A 37 14.40 -26.46 -7.52
CA LEU A 37 14.45 -26.56 -8.98
C LEU A 37 15.28 -27.76 -9.45
N TYR A 38 16.51 -27.87 -8.93
CA TYR A 38 17.48 -28.88 -9.37
C TYR A 38 17.49 -30.14 -8.51
N GLY A 39 16.71 -30.14 -7.44
CA GLY A 39 16.59 -31.26 -6.53
C GLY A 39 17.81 -31.53 -5.65
N ARG A 40 18.84 -30.68 -5.71
CA ARG A 40 20.12 -30.80 -4.99
C ARG A 40 20.58 -29.45 -4.46
N LYS A 41 21.37 -29.44 -3.39
CA LYS A 41 22.00 -28.21 -2.89
C LYS A 41 23.05 -27.69 -3.86
N CYS A 42 23.19 -26.37 -3.96
CA CYS A 42 24.24 -25.77 -4.79
C CYS A 42 25.61 -26.12 -4.25
N ARG A 43 26.53 -26.43 -5.17
CA ARG A 43 27.94 -26.61 -4.82
C ARG A 43 28.57 -25.24 -4.65
N ALA A 44 29.05 -24.96 -3.45
CA ALA A 44 29.82 -23.76 -3.14
C ALA A 44 31.23 -24.19 -2.70
N PRO A 45 32.28 -23.36 -2.92
CA PRO A 45 33.65 -23.70 -2.54
C PRO A 45 33.82 -24.14 -1.07
N ILE A 46 32.92 -23.70 -0.19
CA ILE A 46 32.90 -23.98 1.25
C ILE A 46 32.13 -25.27 1.62
N CYS A 47 31.31 -25.84 0.73
CA CYS A 47 30.46 -27.00 1.04
C CYS A 47 30.50 -27.99 -0.13
N TRP A 48 31.44 -28.94 -0.04
CA TRP A 48 31.71 -29.99 -1.04
C TRP A 48 31.01 -31.32 -0.73
N ASP A 49 29.97 -31.29 0.10
CA ASP A 49 29.44 -32.52 0.67
C ASP A 49 28.26 -33.04 -0.15
N GLN A 50 28.60 -33.86 -1.14
CA GLN A 50 28.04 -35.19 -1.45
C GLN A 50 28.80 -35.70 -2.69
N VAL A 51 29.81 -36.53 -2.45
CA VAL A 51 30.50 -37.29 -3.49
C VAL A 51 29.53 -38.33 -4.02
N GLY A 52 29.14 -38.16 -5.28
CA GLY A 52 28.25 -39.03 -6.02
C GLY A 52 27.65 -38.26 -7.19
N GLU A 53 28.16 -38.50 -8.40
CA GLU A 53 27.38 -38.20 -9.60
C GLU A 53 26.16 -39.12 -9.60
N HIS A 54 25.08 -38.72 -8.93
CA HIS A 54 23.77 -39.21 -9.36
C HIS A 54 23.52 -38.58 -10.74
N VAL A 55 23.95 -39.27 -11.78
CA VAL A 55 23.47 -39.07 -13.14
C VAL A 55 22.02 -39.54 -13.12
N ILE A 56 21.12 -38.68 -12.65
CA ILE A 56 19.69 -38.93 -12.76
C ILE A 56 19.39 -38.78 -14.25
N GLU A 57 18.92 -39.85 -14.87
CA GLU A 57 18.56 -39.85 -16.29
C GLU A 57 17.50 -38.77 -16.56
N GLY A 58 17.56 -38.15 -17.75
CA GLY A 58 16.71 -37.01 -18.12
C GLY A 58 15.21 -37.14 -17.77
N PRO A 59 14.55 -38.30 -18.00
CA PRO A 59 13.14 -38.48 -17.67
C PRO A 59 12.84 -38.47 -16.17
N GLU A 60 13.70 -39.10 -15.36
CA GLU A 60 13.53 -39.22 -13.92
C GLU A 60 13.72 -37.86 -13.20
N MET A 61 14.63 -37.02 -13.71
CA MET A 61 14.78 -35.64 -13.27
C MET A 61 13.49 -34.84 -13.43
N ILE A 62 12.83 -34.95 -14.59
CA ILE A 62 11.61 -34.20 -14.89
C ILE A 62 10.48 -34.63 -13.95
N GLU A 63 10.32 -35.93 -13.70
CA GLU A 63 9.31 -36.41 -12.75
C GLU A 63 9.58 -35.93 -11.32
N MET A 64 10.82 -36.01 -10.86
CA MET A 64 11.20 -35.54 -9.52
C MET A 64 10.98 -34.02 -9.38
N THR A 65 11.36 -33.23 -10.39
CA THR A 65 11.15 -31.79 -10.40
C THR A 65 9.66 -31.45 -10.41
N ASN A 66 8.84 -32.15 -11.22
CA ASN A 66 7.39 -31.95 -11.23
C ASN A 66 6.76 -32.21 -9.85
N LYS A 67 7.17 -33.28 -9.16
CA LYS A 67 6.76 -33.58 -7.78
C LYS A 67 7.18 -32.50 -6.80
N LYS A 68 8.39 -31.93 -6.94
CA LYS A 68 8.84 -30.82 -6.08
C LYS A 68 8.07 -29.53 -6.35
N VAL A 69 7.74 -29.25 -7.61
CA VAL A 69 6.95 -28.08 -8.00
C VAL A 69 5.52 -28.15 -7.46
N THR A 70 4.87 -29.32 -7.46
CA THR A 70 3.53 -29.46 -6.87
C THR A 70 3.55 -29.18 -5.38
N VAL A 71 4.51 -29.76 -4.64
CA VAL A 71 4.70 -29.50 -3.21
C VAL A 71 4.97 -28.02 -2.95
N ALA A 72 5.83 -27.37 -3.74
CA ALA A 72 6.13 -25.96 -3.59
C ALA A 72 4.89 -25.07 -3.80
N LYS A 73 4.05 -25.38 -4.80
CA LYS A 73 2.79 -24.68 -5.04
C LYS A 73 1.85 -24.79 -3.84
N GLU A 74 1.74 -25.97 -3.24
CA GLU A 74 0.94 -26.18 -2.03
C GLU A 74 1.49 -25.39 -0.84
N LYS A 75 2.80 -25.43 -0.60
CA LYS A 75 3.44 -24.69 0.49
C LYS A 75 3.33 -23.17 0.33
N LEU A 76 3.45 -22.68 -0.90
CA LEU A 76 3.20 -21.27 -1.22
C LEU A 76 1.74 -20.88 -1.00
N LYS A 77 0.79 -21.77 -1.31
CA LYS A 77 -0.64 -21.56 -1.04
C LYS A 77 -0.90 -21.50 0.47
N GLU A 78 -0.37 -22.44 1.25
CA GLU A 78 -0.45 -22.44 2.72
C GLU A 78 0.15 -21.15 3.31
N ALA A 79 1.35 -20.76 2.87
CA ALA A 79 2.03 -19.55 3.33
C ALA A 79 1.22 -18.29 3.01
N ARG A 80 0.67 -18.19 1.79
CA ARG A 80 -0.19 -17.08 1.38
C ARG A 80 -1.47 -17.01 2.22
N THR A 81 -2.14 -18.13 2.46
CA THR A 81 -3.33 -18.19 3.31
C THR A 81 -3.02 -17.76 4.75
N ARG A 82 -1.89 -18.21 5.31
CA ARG A 82 -1.43 -17.79 6.65
C ARG A 82 -1.17 -16.29 6.70
N GLN A 83 -0.39 -15.76 5.76
CA GLN A 83 -0.12 -14.33 5.66
C GLN A 83 -1.41 -13.51 5.53
N LYS A 84 -2.36 -13.95 4.70
CA LYS A 84 -3.68 -13.35 4.57
C LYS A 84 -4.42 -13.33 5.91
N SER A 85 -4.50 -14.47 6.60
CA SER A 85 -5.18 -14.57 7.90
C SER A 85 -4.60 -13.61 8.96
N TYR A 86 -3.29 -13.40 8.95
CA TYR A 86 -2.61 -12.49 9.88
C TYR A 86 -2.84 -11.03 9.51
N ALA A 87 -2.74 -10.71 8.22
CA ALA A 87 -2.97 -9.36 7.71
C ALA A 87 -4.43 -8.91 7.90
N ASP A 88 -5.39 -9.83 7.72
CA ASP A 88 -6.82 -9.51 7.75
C ASP A 88 -7.40 -9.50 9.18
N LYS A 89 -6.72 -10.11 10.18
CA LYS A 89 -7.19 -10.21 11.58
C LYS A 89 -7.63 -8.87 12.21
N HIS A 90 -6.98 -7.77 11.85
CA HIS A 90 -7.28 -6.43 12.39
C HIS A 90 -7.88 -5.48 11.35
N ARG A 91 -8.22 -5.99 10.15
CA ARG A 91 -8.84 -5.18 9.09
C ARG A 91 -10.35 -5.24 9.21
N ARG A 92 -10.99 -4.08 9.13
CA ARG A 92 -12.45 -3.97 8.98
C ARG A 92 -12.77 -3.92 7.50
N ALA A 93 -13.77 -4.67 7.06
CA ALA A 93 -14.34 -4.48 5.73
C ALA A 93 -15.02 -3.11 5.70
N LEU A 94 -14.49 -2.20 4.88
CA LEU A 94 -15.17 -0.95 4.57
C LEU A 94 -15.87 -1.15 3.24
N GLU A 95 -17.19 -1.07 3.25
CA GLU A 95 -18.02 -1.06 2.06
C GLU A 95 -18.72 0.28 1.99
N PHE A 96 -18.73 0.85 0.78
CA PHE A 96 -19.43 2.09 0.49
C PHE A 96 -20.46 1.84 -0.59
N GLN A 97 -21.55 2.59 -0.56
CA GLN A 97 -22.58 2.54 -1.59
C GLN A 97 -22.42 3.72 -2.57
N PRO A 98 -22.87 3.57 -3.83
CA PRO A 98 -23.05 4.73 -4.71
C PRO A 98 -23.92 5.81 -4.03
N GLY A 99 -23.49 7.07 -4.12
CA GLY A 99 -24.10 8.20 -3.42
C GLY A 99 -23.49 8.52 -2.04
N ASP A 100 -22.70 7.60 -1.45
CA ASP A 100 -21.96 7.91 -0.22
C ASP A 100 -20.87 8.95 -0.50
N HIS A 101 -20.69 9.86 0.46
CA HIS A 101 -19.62 10.84 0.42
C HIS A 101 -18.40 10.34 1.19
N VAL A 102 -17.22 10.43 0.57
CA VAL A 102 -15.97 9.97 1.15
C VAL A 102 -14.86 11.01 0.99
N PHE A 103 -13.98 11.07 1.99
CA PHE A 103 -12.75 11.84 1.89
C PHE A 103 -11.66 11.02 1.20
N LEU A 104 -10.93 11.66 0.29
CA LEU A 104 -9.75 11.07 -0.33
C LEU A 104 -8.49 11.37 0.49
N LYS A 105 -7.84 10.32 0.97
CA LYS A 105 -6.56 10.39 1.69
C LYS A 105 -5.42 10.60 0.70
N VAL A 106 -4.70 11.71 0.87
CA VAL A 106 -3.51 12.03 0.08
C VAL A 106 -2.24 11.86 0.91
N SER A 107 -1.25 11.17 0.35
CA SER A 107 0.09 11.14 0.93
C SER A 107 0.84 12.42 0.54
N PRO A 108 1.73 12.97 1.39
CA PRO A 108 2.48 14.18 1.05
C PRO A 108 3.24 14.07 -0.28
N ALA A 109 3.82 12.90 -0.59
CA ALA A 109 4.56 12.68 -1.83
C ALA A 109 3.66 12.69 -3.09
N ARG A 110 2.44 12.16 -3.01
CA ARG A 110 1.48 12.12 -4.13
C ARG A 110 0.60 13.38 -4.19
N GLY A 111 0.32 13.99 -3.04
CA GLY A 111 -0.47 15.20 -2.85
C GLY A 111 0.12 16.41 -3.58
N VAL A 112 1.45 16.55 -3.55
CA VAL A 112 2.15 17.65 -4.22
C VAL A 112 2.04 17.56 -5.74
N ARG A 113 2.19 16.36 -6.32
CA ARG A 113 2.20 16.19 -7.78
C ARG A 113 0.80 16.16 -8.40
N HIS A 114 -0.18 15.57 -7.71
CA HIS A 114 -1.48 15.27 -8.31
C HIS A 114 -2.59 16.16 -7.78
N PHE A 115 -2.47 16.67 -6.56
CA PHE A 115 -3.53 17.46 -5.93
C PHE A 115 -3.10 18.90 -5.62
N GLY A 116 -1.87 19.28 -5.99
CA GLY A 116 -1.33 20.64 -5.77
C GLY A 116 -1.11 20.99 -4.29
N ILE A 117 -1.19 20.00 -3.38
CA ILE A 117 -1.12 20.22 -1.94
C ILE A 117 0.35 20.28 -1.51
N LYS A 118 0.83 21.49 -1.19
CA LYS A 118 2.21 21.77 -0.77
C LYS A 118 2.24 22.40 0.62
N GLY A 119 3.27 22.07 1.40
CA GLY A 119 3.59 22.72 2.67
C GLY A 119 3.40 21.83 3.92
N LYS A 120 4.14 22.17 4.98
CA LYS A 120 3.97 21.56 6.31
C LYS A 120 2.58 21.98 6.83
N LEU A 121 1.84 21.03 7.41
CA LEU A 121 0.44 21.20 7.88
C LEU A 121 -0.65 21.24 6.79
N SER A 122 -0.33 20.91 5.54
CA SER A 122 -1.35 20.76 4.51
C SER A 122 -2.36 19.65 4.84
N PRO A 123 -3.63 19.77 4.45
CA PRO A 123 -4.65 18.76 4.76
C PRO A 123 -4.27 17.41 4.14
N ARG A 124 -4.37 16.33 4.94
CA ARG A 124 -4.13 14.95 4.50
C ARG A 124 -5.33 14.30 3.83
N PHE A 125 -6.49 14.95 3.94
CA PHE A 125 -7.75 14.51 3.38
C PHE A 125 -8.32 15.64 2.55
N ILE A 126 -8.69 15.33 1.32
CA ILE A 126 -9.33 16.27 0.40
C ILE A 126 -10.78 15.87 0.33
N GLY A 127 -11.66 16.88 0.41
CA GLY A 127 -13.04 16.94 -0.07
C GLY A 127 -13.93 15.74 0.21
N PRO A 128 -15.18 15.92 0.67
CA PRO A 128 -16.15 14.87 0.46
C PRO A 128 -16.42 14.78 -1.05
N PHE A 129 -16.07 13.65 -1.66
CA PHE A 129 -16.44 13.31 -3.03
C PHE A 129 -17.53 12.26 -3.01
N GLU A 130 -18.49 12.38 -3.90
CA GLU A 130 -19.54 11.38 -4.08
C GLU A 130 -18.97 10.15 -4.79
N ILE A 131 -19.36 8.96 -4.34
CA ILE A 131 -19.07 7.71 -5.03
C ILE A 131 -20.10 7.53 -6.15
N LEU A 132 -19.61 7.50 -7.40
CA LEU A 132 -20.45 7.27 -8.57
C LEU A 132 -20.82 5.78 -8.70
N ASP A 133 -19.80 4.91 -8.68
CA ASP A 133 -19.97 3.48 -8.87
C ASP A 133 -18.82 2.67 -8.24
N ARG A 134 -19.12 1.40 -7.91
CA ARG A 134 -18.14 0.42 -7.45
C ARG A 134 -17.60 -0.34 -8.66
N VAL A 135 -16.39 0.01 -9.10
CA VAL A 135 -15.72 -0.58 -10.27
C VAL A 135 -15.18 -2.00 -9.97
N GLY A 136 -14.84 -2.28 -8.71
CA GLY A 136 -14.39 -3.60 -8.28
C GLY A 136 -14.57 -3.83 -6.77
N GLU A 137 -14.17 -4.99 -6.27
CA GLU A 137 -14.33 -5.36 -4.86
C GLU A 137 -13.75 -4.31 -3.90
N VAL A 138 -12.62 -3.70 -4.27
CA VAL A 138 -11.89 -2.72 -3.44
C VAL A 138 -11.67 -1.38 -4.14
N SER A 139 -12.35 -1.11 -5.26
CA SER A 139 -12.12 0.07 -6.10
C SER A 139 -13.41 0.80 -6.41
N TYR A 140 -13.42 2.10 -6.14
CA TYR A 140 -14.58 2.99 -6.29
C TYR A 140 -14.23 4.15 -7.21
N ARG A 141 -15.20 4.55 -8.04
CA ARG A 141 -15.10 5.76 -8.84
C ARG A 141 -15.71 6.93 -8.08
N LEU A 142 -14.99 8.04 -8.04
CA LEU A 142 -15.41 9.27 -7.37
C LEU A 142 -15.80 10.34 -8.40
N GLU A 143 -16.71 11.21 -8.01
CA GLU A 143 -16.94 12.46 -8.72
C GLU A 143 -15.85 13.47 -8.33
N LEU A 144 -14.84 13.61 -9.20
CA LEU A 144 -13.77 14.58 -9.01
C LEU A 144 -14.14 15.93 -9.66
N PRO A 145 -13.83 17.04 -8.99
CA PRO A 145 -14.11 18.36 -9.53
C PRO A 145 -13.17 18.65 -10.73
N PRO A 146 -13.56 19.53 -11.67
CA PRO A 146 -12.82 19.76 -12.92
C PRO A 146 -11.34 20.13 -12.73
N GLN A 147 -10.99 20.74 -11.60
CA GLN A 147 -9.61 21.09 -11.20
C GLN A 147 -8.71 19.86 -10.99
N LEU A 148 -9.29 18.68 -10.78
CA LEU A 148 -8.61 17.39 -10.61
C LEU A 148 -8.84 16.46 -11.80
N SER A 149 -9.29 16.98 -12.95
CA SER A 149 -9.58 16.19 -14.16
C SER A 149 -8.37 15.43 -14.71
N HIS A 150 -7.14 15.86 -14.41
CA HIS A 150 -5.90 15.15 -14.77
C HIS A 150 -5.64 13.90 -13.90
N VAL A 151 -6.40 13.71 -12.82
CA VAL A 151 -6.28 12.55 -11.93
C VAL A 151 -7.34 11.52 -12.31
N HIS A 152 -6.94 10.25 -12.44
CA HIS A 152 -7.88 9.16 -12.62
C HIS A 152 -8.83 9.07 -11.43
N ASN A 153 -10.13 9.04 -11.71
CA ASN A 153 -11.18 9.11 -10.71
C ASN A 153 -11.50 7.78 -10.01
N VAL A 154 -10.66 6.75 -10.19
CA VAL A 154 -10.83 5.42 -9.56
C VAL A 154 -9.80 5.24 -8.46
N PHE A 155 -10.27 4.99 -7.23
CA PHE A 155 -9.42 4.88 -6.05
C PHE A 155 -9.67 3.58 -5.28
N HIS A 156 -8.61 3.06 -4.66
CA HIS A 156 -8.67 1.91 -3.77
C HIS A 156 -9.29 2.29 -2.42
N VAL A 157 -10.10 1.41 -1.83
CA VAL A 157 -10.84 1.62 -0.56
C VAL A 157 -9.94 2.07 0.60
N SER A 158 -8.67 1.67 0.61
CA SER A 158 -7.70 2.09 1.65
C SER A 158 -7.35 3.58 1.61
N LEU A 159 -7.64 4.25 0.51
CA LEU A 159 -7.47 5.70 0.34
C LEU A 159 -8.75 6.47 0.65
N LEU A 160 -9.86 5.78 0.89
CA LEU A 160 -11.15 6.40 1.16
C LEU A 160 -11.43 6.37 2.66
N VAL A 161 -11.99 7.47 3.17
CA VAL A 161 -12.43 7.58 4.55
C VAL A 161 -13.87 8.04 4.54
N GLY A 162 -14.76 7.25 5.14
CA GLY A 162 -16.18 7.59 5.24
C GLY A 162 -16.41 8.89 6.01
N VAL A 163 -17.35 9.70 5.54
CA VAL A 163 -17.80 10.89 6.26
C VAL A 163 -18.68 10.45 7.43
N MET A 164 -18.09 10.35 8.63
CA MET A 164 -18.80 9.87 9.83
C MET A 164 -19.85 10.85 10.38
N ARG A 165 -19.84 12.11 9.95
CA ARG A 165 -20.78 13.14 10.42
C ARG A 165 -21.75 13.52 9.31
N LYS A 166 -23.02 13.16 9.47
CA LYS A 166 -24.12 13.69 8.63
C LYS A 166 -24.32 15.20 8.76
N LYS A 167 -23.79 15.82 9.82
CA LYS A 167 -23.83 17.28 10.05
C LYS A 167 -22.56 17.91 9.49
N ILE A 168 -22.68 18.63 8.37
CA ILE A 168 -21.69 19.63 7.96
C ILE A 168 -21.78 20.74 9.00
N ILE A 169 -20.67 21.06 9.67
CA ILE A 169 -20.61 22.18 10.62
C ILE A 169 -20.05 23.38 9.85
N PRO A 170 -20.88 24.35 9.44
CA PRO A 170 -20.38 25.54 8.78
C PRO A 170 -19.56 26.38 9.77
N PHE A 171 -18.38 26.82 9.32
CA PHE A 171 -17.52 27.74 10.05
C PHE A 171 -17.46 29.07 9.33
N VAL A 172 -17.47 30.15 10.10
CA VAL A 172 -17.34 31.53 9.60
C VAL A 172 -16.02 32.10 10.12
N LYS A 173 -15.26 32.73 9.23
CA LYS A 173 -14.05 33.48 9.62
C LYS A 173 -14.46 34.84 10.14
N ILE A 174 -14.08 35.16 11.38
CA ILE A 174 -14.45 36.42 12.03
C ILE A 174 -13.23 37.28 12.20
N LEU A 175 -13.31 38.49 11.69
CA LEU A 175 -12.35 39.53 11.94
C LEU A 175 -12.87 40.45 13.05
N TRP A 176 -12.26 40.36 14.23
CA TRP A 176 -12.60 41.23 15.35
C TRP A 176 -12.08 42.64 15.13
N ARG A 177 -12.79 43.63 15.67
CA ARG A 177 -12.34 45.03 15.62
C ARG A 177 -10.98 45.16 16.31
N ASN A 178 -10.06 45.89 15.69
CA ASN A 178 -8.67 46.08 16.14
C ASN A 178 -7.75 44.85 16.04
N HIS A 179 -8.17 43.78 15.37
CA HIS A 179 -7.33 42.63 15.05
C HIS A 179 -6.92 42.62 13.57
N PHE A 180 -5.71 42.14 13.28
CA PHE A 180 -5.24 41.95 11.91
C PHE A 180 -5.85 40.68 11.30
N GLU A 181 -5.92 40.55 9.96
CA GLU A 181 -6.49 39.37 9.29
C GLU A 181 -5.84 38.02 9.68
N ARG A 182 -4.60 38.07 10.19
CA ARG A 182 -3.85 36.91 10.70
C ARG A 182 -4.33 36.44 12.07
N GLU A 183 -5.06 37.28 12.79
CA GLU A 183 -5.59 37.04 14.14
C GLU A 183 -7.09 36.73 14.11
N ALA A 184 -7.69 36.62 12.92
CA ALA A 184 -9.08 36.24 12.73
C ALA A 184 -9.33 34.82 13.28
N THR A 185 -10.44 34.66 13.99
CA THR A 185 -10.85 33.37 14.58
C THR A 185 -11.86 32.67 13.68
N TRP A 186 -11.92 31.34 13.80
CA TRP A 186 -12.94 30.52 13.15
C TRP A 186 -13.97 30.10 14.18
N GLU A 187 -15.20 30.54 14.02
CA GLU A 187 -16.32 30.16 14.89
C GLU A 187 -17.36 29.39 14.08
N THR A 188 -18.16 28.57 14.77
CA THR A 188 -19.28 27.89 14.12
C THR A 188 -20.37 28.90 13.77
N GLU A 189 -20.99 28.75 12.60
CA GLU A 189 -22.08 29.65 12.18
C GLU A 189 -23.24 29.63 13.19
N GLU A 190 -23.51 28.48 13.81
CA GLU A 190 -24.52 28.30 14.85
C GLU A 190 -24.20 29.13 16.11
N SER A 191 -22.93 29.18 16.53
CA SER A 191 -22.46 30.04 17.64
C SER A 191 -22.64 31.53 17.33
N ILE A 192 -22.38 31.94 16.08
CA ILE A 192 -22.51 33.32 15.63
C ILE A 192 -23.96 33.74 15.45
N ARG A 193 -24.82 32.90 14.88
CA ARG A 193 -26.26 33.16 14.83
C ARG A 193 -26.86 33.29 16.23
N THR A 194 -26.33 32.55 17.22
CA THR A 194 -26.79 32.63 18.61
C THR A 194 -26.29 33.89 19.32
N SER A 195 -24.99 34.18 19.25
CA SER A 195 -24.37 35.28 20.00
C SER A 195 -24.52 36.63 19.31
N TYR A 196 -24.61 36.63 17.98
CA TYR A 196 -24.55 37.79 17.09
C TYR A 196 -25.55 37.67 15.92
N PRO A 197 -26.86 37.57 16.19
CA PRO A 197 -27.89 37.24 15.19
C PRO A 197 -28.03 38.24 14.03
N HIS A 198 -27.46 39.43 14.14
CA HIS A 198 -27.53 40.49 13.14
C HIS A 198 -26.34 40.50 12.14
N PHE A 199 -25.33 39.66 12.35
CA PHE A 199 -24.12 39.61 11.51
C PHE A 199 -24.25 38.69 10.28
N LEU A 200 -25.23 37.79 10.29
CA LEU A 200 -25.50 36.86 9.20
C LEU A 200 -26.92 37.12 8.69
N PRO A 201 -27.13 37.20 7.36
CA PRO A 201 -28.45 37.41 6.76
C PRO A 201 -29.40 36.21 6.95
#